data_AF-A0AAD6VEP7-F1
#
_entry.id   AF-A0AAD6VEP7-F1
#
_cell.length_a   1.000
_cell.length_b   1.000
_cell.length_c   1.000
_cell.angle_alpha   90.00
_cell.angle_beta   90.00
_cell.angle_gamma   90.00
#
_symmetry.space_group_name_H-M   'P 1'
#
loop_
_entity.id
_entity.type
_entity.pdbx_description
1 polymer ?
#
loop_
_entity_poly.entity_id
_entity_poly.type
_entity_poly.pdbx_seq_one_letter_code
_entity_poly.pdbx_strand_id
1 'polypeptide(L)'
;MSHEVPPSSIPVPAEHTAVNKVNEDQAGRSSSSDNDQLIKVLQSGFSDLIRKQDEIQKAVEALKPPVPVADKKSTFWTSYMKLADEHDKEFKEKYGTDLDTALIFAGLFSAIGSAFIIQIEPQLTGAPSAKIIVAESLLYISLSTTLLVALLAVLGKQWLMYYQAAGSGGTIEERGLQRQRKFDGLHKWKFDTVMQTLPLLLQLALLLFSIALSVYLWTVNIPIAIIVLTFTSTLHFKPHLLHFSNA
;
A
#
# COMPACT_ATOMS: atom_id res chain seq x y z
N MET A 1 77.98 17.63 -117.19
CA MET A 1 76.68 18.27 -116.88
C MET A 1 75.65 17.16 -117.01
N SER A 2 75.03 16.59 -115.99
CA SER A 2 74.86 16.99 -114.59
C SER A 2 74.38 15.78 -113.77
N HIS A 3 74.93 15.65 -112.56
CA HIS A 3 74.26 15.34 -111.29
C HIS A 3 73.36 14.09 -111.10
N GLU A 4 73.81 13.23 -110.17
CA GLU A 4 73.02 12.37 -109.26
C GLU A 4 71.94 13.12 -108.47
N VAL A 5 70.79 12.48 -108.21
CA VAL A 5 70.02 12.52 -106.92
C VAL A 5 68.98 11.34 -106.85
N PRO A 6 68.37 10.97 -105.69
CA PRO A 6 68.18 9.59 -105.21
C PRO A 6 66.67 9.18 -105.12
N PRO A 7 66.28 8.00 -104.60
CA PRO A 7 64.87 7.61 -104.55
C PRO A 7 64.16 8.09 -103.26
N SER A 8 62.97 8.65 -103.47
CA SER A 8 62.05 9.22 -102.47
C SER A 8 61.12 8.15 -101.86
N SER A 9 61.01 8.20 -100.54
CA SER A 9 60.06 7.51 -99.67
C SER A 9 58.59 7.88 -99.97
N ILE A 10 57.73 6.86 -99.99
CA ILE A 10 56.27 6.94 -100.18
C ILE A 10 55.58 7.16 -98.82
N PRO A 11 54.61 8.09 -98.68
CA PRO A 11 53.82 8.25 -97.46
C PRO A 11 52.54 7.40 -97.49
N VAL A 12 52.23 6.78 -96.34
CA VAL A 12 51.02 5.99 -96.06
C VAL A 12 49.85 6.94 -95.69
N PRO A 13 48.64 6.83 -96.26
CA PRO A 13 47.51 7.71 -95.93
C PRO A 13 46.78 7.30 -94.64
N ALA A 14 46.40 8.32 -93.85
CA ALA A 14 45.78 8.23 -92.53
C ALA A 14 44.25 8.08 -92.58
N GLU A 15 43.73 6.90 -92.95
CA GLU A 15 42.26 6.69 -93.08
C GLU A 15 41.62 5.88 -91.94
N HIS A 16 42.39 5.32 -91.01
CA HIS A 16 41.86 4.46 -89.94
C HIS A 16 41.48 5.18 -88.63
N THR A 17 41.74 6.48 -88.49
CA THR A 17 41.59 7.19 -87.19
C THR A 17 40.19 7.81 -86.99
N ALA A 18 39.43 8.07 -88.04
CA ALA A 18 38.14 8.78 -87.94
C ALA A 18 36.95 7.87 -87.56
N VAL A 19 36.93 6.62 -88.04
CA VAL A 19 35.82 5.68 -87.79
C VAL A 19 35.81 5.19 -86.34
N ASN A 20 36.99 5.07 -85.71
CA ASN A 20 37.09 4.60 -84.34
C ASN A 20 36.53 5.62 -83.33
N LYS A 21 36.69 6.91 -83.61
CA LYS A 21 36.24 8.01 -82.73
C LYS A 21 34.71 8.16 -82.71
N VAL A 22 34.06 7.98 -83.86
CA VAL A 22 32.58 8.04 -83.96
C VAL A 22 31.92 6.83 -83.27
N ASN A 23 32.53 5.65 -83.35
CA ASN A 23 32.05 4.46 -82.64
C ASN A 23 32.23 4.57 -81.12
N GLU A 24 33.31 5.18 -80.64
CA GLU A 24 33.50 5.46 -79.21
C GLU A 24 32.50 6.53 -78.69
N ASP A 25 32.22 7.57 -79.47
CA ASP A 25 31.26 8.63 -79.09
C ASP A 25 29.79 8.15 -79.10
N GLN A 26 29.41 7.23 -80.01
CA GLN A 26 28.07 6.62 -80.03
C GLN A 26 27.90 5.51 -78.99
N ALA A 27 28.91 4.66 -78.78
CA ALA A 27 28.89 3.65 -77.72
C ALA A 27 28.85 4.31 -76.33
N GLY A 28 29.57 5.43 -76.14
CA GLY A 28 29.53 6.23 -74.92
C GLY A 28 28.14 6.86 -74.65
N ARG A 29 27.47 7.38 -75.68
CA ARG A 29 26.11 7.95 -75.55
C ARG A 29 25.01 6.91 -75.30
N SER A 30 25.06 5.77 -76.00
CA SER A 30 24.09 4.68 -75.79
C SER A 30 24.25 4.05 -74.40
N SER A 31 25.49 3.80 -73.98
CA SER A 31 25.80 3.27 -72.65
C SER A 31 25.41 4.25 -71.54
N SER A 32 25.64 5.56 -71.72
CA SER A 32 25.22 6.58 -70.75
C SER A 32 23.69 6.64 -70.59
N SER A 33 22.92 6.54 -71.68
CA SER A 33 21.46 6.57 -71.64
C SER A 33 20.86 5.33 -70.94
N ASP A 34 21.45 4.15 -71.17
CA ASP A 34 21.02 2.91 -70.51
C ASP A 34 21.39 2.91 -69.02
N ASN A 35 22.55 3.45 -68.66
CA ASN A 35 22.94 3.63 -67.25
C ASN A 35 22.00 4.60 -66.53
N ASP A 36 21.59 5.70 -67.17
CA ASP A 36 20.62 6.64 -66.59
C ASP A 36 19.23 6.02 -66.38
N GLN A 37 18.79 5.14 -67.30
CA GLN A 37 17.57 4.35 -67.16
C GLN A 37 17.67 3.37 -66.00
N LEU A 38 18.80 2.66 -65.89
CA LEU A 38 19.06 1.70 -64.81
C LEU A 38 19.08 2.41 -63.44
N ILE A 39 19.72 3.58 -63.36
CA ILE A 39 19.76 4.40 -62.13
C ILE A 39 18.35 4.81 -61.74
N LYS A 40 17.49 5.24 -62.67
CA LYS A 40 16.10 5.61 -62.38
C LYS A 40 15.26 4.44 -61.87
N VAL A 41 15.39 3.26 -62.47
CA VAL A 41 14.66 2.05 -62.05
C VAL A 41 15.14 1.57 -60.67
N LEU A 42 16.44 1.63 -60.41
CA LEU A 42 16.99 1.31 -59.09
C LEU A 42 16.51 2.31 -58.03
N GLN A 43 16.47 3.60 -58.37
CA GLN A 43 16.07 4.67 -57.46
C GLN A 43 14.55 4.63 -57.18
N SER A 44 13.73 4.29 -58.17
CA SER A 44 12.29 4.07 -57.97
C SER A 44 12.03 2.82 -57.14
N GLY A 45 12.69 1.70 -57.45
CA GLY A 45 12.57 0.45 -56.69
C GLY A 45 13.01 0.60 -55.23
N PHE A 46 14.07 1.37 -54.97
CA PHE A 46 14.52 1.69 -53.61
C PHE A 46 13.51 2.54 -52.85
N SER A 47 12.86 3.50 -53.53
CA SER A 47 11.81 4.33 -52.94
C SER A 47 10.59 3.50 -52.54
N ASP A 48 10.20 2.53 -53.37
CA ASP A 48 9.12 1.59 -53.06
C ASP A 48 9.46 0.67 -51.88
N LEU A 49 10.72 0.24 -51.75
CA LEU A 49 11.20 -0.55 -50.61
C LEU A 49 11.12 0.25 -49.31
N ILE A 50 11.56 1.51 -49.31
CA ILE A 50 11.46 2.37 -48.13
C ILE A 50 10.00 2.59 -47.73
N ARG A 51 9.10 2.81 -48.70
CA ARG A 51 7.68 2.96 -48.43
C ARG A 51 7.07 1.70 -47.81
N LYS A 52 7.40 0.52 -48.35
CA LYS A 52 6.94 -0.75 -47.77
C LYS A 52 7.51 -0.99 -46.37
N GLN A 53 8.75 -0.60 -46.11
CA GLN A 53 9.34 -0.69 -44.79
C GLN A 53 8.61 0.21 -43.78
N ASP A 54 8.23 1.42 -44.18
CA ASP A 54 7.45 2.34 -43.36
C ASP A 54 6.02 1.82 -43.10
N GLU A 55 5.37 1.24 -44.12
CA GLU A 55 4.07 0.59 -43.98
C GLU A 55 4.14 -0.62 -43.03
N ILE A 56 5.18 -1.44 -43.13
CA ILE A 56 5.42 -2.55 -42.21
C ILE A 56 5.69 -2.03 -40.80
N GLN A 57 6.51 -0.99 -40.64
CA GLN A 57 6.82 -0.41 -39.33
C GLN A 57 5.56 0.19 -38.68
N LYS A 58 4.71 0.84 -39.46
CA LYS A 58 3.42 1.36 -39.03
C LYS A 58 2.43 0.25 -38.69
N ALA A 59 2.42 -0.84 -39.47
CA ALA A 59 1.61 -2.02 -39.17
C ALA A 59 2.12 -2.74 -37.90
N VAL A 60 3.43 -2.79 -37.68
CA VAL A 60 4.07 -3.34 -36.47
C VAL A 60 3.75 -2.49 -35.24
N GLU A 61 3.81 -1.16 -35.35
CA GLU A 61 3.42 -0.27 -34.25
C GLU A 61 1.90 -0.28 -34.01
N ALA A 62 1.09 -0.55 -35.04
CA ALA A 62 -0.36 -0.77 -34.89
C ALA A 62 -0.70 -2.16 -34.29
N LEU A 63 0.17 -3.16 -34.51
CA LEU A 63 0.11 -4.49 -33.88
C LEU A 63 0.68 -4.50 -32.46
N LYS A 64 1.40 -3.43 -32.06
CA LYS A 64 1.75 -3.19 -30.67
C LYS A 64 0.44 -2.89 -29.94
N PRO A 65 0.01 -3.75 -29.01
CA PRO A 65 -1.28 -3.57 -28.36
C PRO A 65 -1.34 -2.19 -27.69
N PRO A 66 -2.46 -1.46 -27.83
CA PRO A 66 -2.62 -0.16 -27.20
C PRO A 66 -2.67 -0.39 -25.70
N VAL A 67 -1.62 0.07 -25.01
CA VAL A 67 -1.35 -0.25 -23.61
C VAL A 67 -0.91 -1.72 -23.48
N PRO A 68 0.17 -2.06 -22.73
CA PRO A 68 0.38 -3.44 -22.33
C PRO A 68 -0.94 -3.89 -21.74
N VAL A 69 -1.62 -4.86 -22.38
CA VAL A 69 -2.84 -5.47 -21.86
C VAL A 69 -2.50 -5.73 -20.41
N ALA A 70 -3.08 -4.95 -19.49
CA ALA A 70 -2.71 -5.05 -18.10
C ALA A 70 -2.88 -6.53 -17.81
N ASP A 71 -1.75 -7.20 -17.55
CA ASP A 71 -1.74 -8.64 -17.34
C ASP A 71 -2.90 -8.90 -16.41
N LYS A 72 -3.82 -9.80 -16.75
CA LYS A 72 -5.03 -10.01 -15.94
C LYS A 72 -4.67 -10.13 -14.45
N LYS A 73 -3.47 -10.66 -14.19
CA LYS A 73 -2.76 -10.69 -12.91
C LYS A 73 -2.45 -9.30 -12.34
N SER A 74 -1.81 -8.40 -13.09
CA SER A 74 -1.58 -6.99 -12.71
C SER A 74 -2.89 -6.25 -12.41
N THR A 75 -3.93 -6.39 -13.24
CA THR A 75 -5.25 -5.79 -12.96
C THR A 75 -5.86 -6.36 -11.69
N PHE A 76 -5.82 -7.69 -11.51
CA PHE A 76 -6.28 -8.35 -10.29
C PHE A 76 -5.55 -7.82 -9.05
N TRP A 77 -4.21 -7.78 -9.06
CA TRP A 77 -3.42 -7.29 -7.92
C TRP A 77 -3.65 -5.80 -7.66
N THR A 78 -3.86 -4.99 -8.70
CA THR A 78 -4.19 -3.57 -8.54
C THR A 78 -5.56 -3.38 -7.88
N SER A 79 -6.57 -4.14 -8.32
CA SER A 79 -7.90 -4.14 -7.71
C SER A 79 -7.87 -4.70 -6.27
N TYR A 80 -7.14 -5.78 -6.04
CA TYR A 80 -6.93 -6.37 -4.72
C TYR A 80 -6.28 -5.35 -3.77
N MET A 81 -5.15 -4.76 -4.16
CA MET A 81 -4.43 -3.79 -3.32
C MET A 81 -5.31 -2.57 -3.04
N LYS A 82 -6.12 -2.10 -3.99
CA LYS A 82 -7.06 -1.00 -3.77
C LYS A 82 -8.13 -1.34 -2.72
N LEU A 83 -8.83 -2.47 -2.89
CA LEU A 83 -9.87 -2.91 -1.94
C LEU A 83 -9.27 -3.17 -0.56
N ALA A 84 -8.09 -3.79 -0.57
CA ALA A 84 -7.40 -4.12 0.63
C ALA A 84 -6.96 -2.81 1.33
N ASP A 85 -6.38 -1.83 0.66
CA ASP A 85 -5.99 -0.55 1.28
C ASP A 85 -7.18 0.18 1.93
N GLU A 86 -8.36 0.12 1.30
CA GLU A 86 -9.60 0.64 1.86
C GLU A 86 -10.00 -0.09 3.15
N HIS A 87 -9.99 -1.43 3.15
CA HIS A 87 -10.23 -2.23 4.35
C HIS A 87 -9.20 -1.97 5.46
N ASP A 88 -7.90 -1.87 5.13
CA ASP A 88 -6.85 -1.59 6.11
C ASP A 88 -7.00 -0.19 6.73
N LYS A 89 -7.48 0.77 5.95
CA LYS A 89 -7.77 2.12 6.43
C LYS A 89 -8.93 2.11 7.41
N GLU A 90 -10.05 1.47 7.06
CA GLU A 90 -11.21 1.33 7.95
C GLU A 90 -10.83 0.59 9.24
N PHE A 91 -10.09 -0.52 9.09
CA PHE A 91 -9.57 -1.28 10.22
C PHE A 91 -8.71 -0.40 11.14
N LYS A 92 -7.77 0.36 10.56
CA LYS A 92 -6.91 1.27 11.33
C LYS A 92 -7.72 2.33 12.07
N GLU A 93 -8.64 2.99 11.38
CA GLU A 93 -9.42 4.08 11.97
C GLU A 93 -10.24 3.56 13.13
N LYS A 94 -10.98 2.47 12.93
CA LYS A 94 -11.78 1.83 13.98
C LYS A 94 -10.95 1.43 15.19
N TYR A 95 -9.95 0.55 15.01
CA TYR A 95 -9.16 0.04 16.13
C TYR A 95 -8.25 1.10 16.74
N GLY A 96 -7.75 2.03 15.94
CA GLY A 96 -6.98 3.17 16.44
C GLY A 96 -7.79 4.01 17.42
N THR A 97 -9.02 4.38 17.05
CA THR A 97 -9.92 5.14 17.91
C THR A 97 -10.32 4.37 19.17
N ASP A 98 -10.61 3.08 19.08
CA ASP A 98 -10.94 2.25 20.25
C ASP A 98 -9.78 2.19 21.24
N LEU A 99 -8.55 2.03 20.73
CA LEU A 99 -7.32 1.99 21.54
C LEU A 99 -6.99 3.36 22.15
N ASP A 100 -7.16 4.45 21.41
CA ASP A 100 -7.03 5.82 21.92
C ASP A 100 -8.01 6.07 23.07
N THR A 101 -9.26 5.69 22.87
CA THR A 101 -10.32 5.82 23.86
C THR A 101 -9.99 5.04 25.13
N ALA A 102 -9.57 3.77 25.00
CA ALA A 102 -9.18 2.93 26.13
C ALA A 102 -8.04 3.56 26.96
N LEU A 103 -7.05 4.17 26.30
CA LEU A 103 -5.91 4.81 26.99
C LEU A 103 -6.32 6.08 27.74
N ILE A 104 -7.23 6.88 27.17
CA ILE A 104 -7.78 8.06 27.85
C ILE A 104 -8.49 7.64 29.14
N PHE A 105 -9.34 6.61 29.05
CA PHE A 105 -10.03 6.07 30.23
C PHE A 105 -9.05 5.49 31.24
N ALA A 106 -8.01 4.78 30.79
CA ALA A 106 -7.01 4.23 31.69
C ALA A 106 -6.25 5.32 32.46
N GLY A 107 -5.88 6.42 31.78
CA GLY A 107 -5.25 7.58 32.42
C GLY A 107 -6.15 8.25 33.45
N LEU A 108 -7.41 8.49 33.10
CA LEU A 108 -8.40 9.08 34.01
C LEU A 108 -8.64 8.18 35.23
N PHE A 109 -8.78 6.88 35.00
CA PHE A 109 -9.01 5.90 36.05
C PHE A 109 -7.82 5.75 36.99
N SER A 110 -6.59 5.83 36.47
CA SER A 110 -5.37 5.85 37.29
C SER A 110 -5.35 7.07 38.23
N ALA A 111 -5.70 8.26 37.73
CA ALA A 111 -5.74 9.47 38.54
C ALA A 111 -6.80 9.39 39.67
N ILE A 112 -8.02 9.00 39.32
CA ILE A 112 -9.12 8.87 40.28
C ILE A 112 -8.81 7.75 41.29
N GLY A 113 -8.38 6.58 40.81
CA GLY A 113 -8.05 5.44 41.67
C GLY A 113 -6.91 5.74 42.65
N SER A 114 -5.86 6.45 42.19
CA SER A 114 -4.75 6.87 43.07
C SER A 114 -5.22 7.84 44.15
N ALA A 115 -6.08 8.81 43.81
CA ALA A 115 -6.64 9.74 44.78
C ALA A 115 -7.46 9.01 45.85
N PHE A 116 -8.26 8.01 45.46
CA PHE A 116 -9.03 7.20 46.41
C PHE A 116 -8.14 6.31 47.30
N ILE A 117 -7.06 5.74 46.77
CA ILE A 117 -6.10 4.97 47.58
C ILE A 117 -5.50 5.87 48.68
N ILE A 118 -5.03 7.07 48.32
CA ILE A 118 -4.47 8.04 49.28
C ILE A 118 -5.53 8.41 50.33
N GLN A 119 -6.79 8.53 49.94
CA GLN A 119 -7.87 8.85 50.85
C GLN A 119 -8.20 7.72 51.85
N ILE A 120 -7.98 6.46 51.45
CA ILE A 120 -8.27 5.28 52.27
C ILE A 120 -7.10 4.95 53.22
N GLU A 121 -5.86 5.25 52.85
CA GLU A 121 -4.64 4.96 53.61
C GLU A 121 -4.70 5.33 55.12
N PRO A 122 -5.20 6.51 55.54
CA PRO A 122 -5.29 6.86 56.95
C PRO A 122 -6.23 5.95 57.76
N GLN A 123 -7.17 5.27 57.11
CA GLN A 123 -8.14 4.39 57.76
C GLN A 123 -7.59 2.97 58.00
N LEU A 124 -6.39 2.69 57.48
CA LEU A 124 -5.72 1.39 57.60
C LEU A 124 -4.72 1.31 58.76
N THR A 125 -4.24 2.45 59.26
CA THR A 125 -3.15 2.50 60.25
C THR A 125 -3.59 2.26 61.70
N GLY A 126 -4.90 2.33 61.99
CA GLY A 126 -5.45 2.06 63.32
C GLY A 126 -5.88 0.61 63.49
N ALA A 127 -7.17 0.36 63.29
CA ALA A 127 -7.80 -0.96 63.32
C ALA A 127 -8.80 -1.04 62.15
N PRO A 128 -8.35 -1.42 60.95
CA PRO A 128 -9.19 -1.35 59.77
C PRO A 128 -10.37 -2.31 59.87
N SER A 129 -11.56 -1.82 59.55
CA SER A 129 -12.73 -2.69 59.41
C SER A 129 -12.54 -3.62 58.21
N ALA A 130 -13.11 -4.83 58.28
CA ALA A 130 -13.07 -5.77 57.16
C ALA A 130 -13.60 -5.16 55.85
N LYS A 131 -14.55 -4.22 55.94
CA LYS A 131 -15.10 -3.50 54.77
C LYS A 131 -14.07 -2.58 54.11
N ILE A 132 -13.24 -1.90 54.90
CA ILE A 132 -12.19 -1.00 54.38
C ILE A 132 -11.11 -1.80 53.66
N ILE A 133 -10.68 -2.93 54.22
CA ILE A 133 -9.70 -3.84 53.59
C ILE A 133 -10.25 -4.39 52.26
N VAL A 134 -11.53 -4.81 52.25
CA VAL A 134 -12.17 -5.28 51.02
C VAL A 134 -12.25 -4.16 49.98
N ALA A 135 -12.64 -2.95 50.36
CA ALA A 135 -12.70 -1.82 49.44
C ALA A 135 -11.33 -1.48 48.83
N GLU A 136 -10.29 -1.42 49.65
CA GLU A 136 -8.91 -1.20 49.20
C GLU A 136 -8.44 -2.30 48.23
N SER A 137 -8.67 -3.57 48.57
CA SER A 137 -8.29 -4.70 47.71
C SER A 137 -9.00 -4.66 46.35
N LEU A 138 -10.30 -4.32 46.33
CA LEU A 138 -11.08 -4.19 45.09
C LEU A 138 -10.59 -2.99 44.26
N LEU A 139 -10.18 -1.89 44.89
CA LEU A 139 -9.57 -0.76 44.19
C LEU A 139 -8.27 -1.16 43.51
N TYR A 140 -7.37 -1.88 44.19
CA TYR A 140 -6.14 -2.37 43.57
C TYR A 140 -6.40 -3.32 42.40
N ILE A 141 -7.34 -4.27 42.56
CA ILE A 141 -7.71 -5.19 41.47
C ILE A 141 -8.27 -4.41 40.27
N SER A 142 -9.09 -3.40 40.52
CA SER A 142 -9.64 -2.55 39.45
C SER A 142 -8.55 -1.77 38.72
N LEU A 143 -7.55 -1.23 39.45
CA LEU A 143 -6.40 -0.53 38.86
C LEU A 143 -5.48 -1.46 38.08
N SER A 144 -5.18 -2.64 38.60
CA SER A 144 -4.40 -3.65 37.88
C SER A 144 -5.10 -4.07 36.59
N THR A 145 -6.42 -4.25 36.63
CA THR A 145 -7.21 -4.59 35.44
C THR A 145 -7.15 -3.46 34.40
N THR A 146 -7.29 -2.21 34.83
CA THR A 146 -7.18 -1.04 33.93
C THR A 146 -5.76 -0.88 33.36
N LEU A 147 -4.72 -1.17 34.15
CA LEU A 147 -3.33 -1.17 33.66
C LEU A 147 -3.10 -2.27 32.64
N LEU A 148 -3.69 -3.46 32.83
CA LEU A 148 -3.64 -4.53 31.84
C LEU A 148 -4.32 -4.10 30.53
N VAL A 149 -5.50 -3.45 30.60
CA VAL A 149 -6.17 -2.87 29.43
C VAL A 149 -5.27 -1.84 28.74
N ALA A 150 -4.61 -0.96 29.50
CA ALA A 150 -3.70 0.04 28.94
C ALA A 150 -2.50 -0.60 28.23
N LEU A 151 -1.88 -1.63 28.82
CA LEU A 151 -0.78 -2.36 28.21
C LEU A 151 -1.20 -3.04 26.91
N LEU A 152 -2.34 -3.73 26.93
CA LEU A 152 -2.91 -4.34 25.72
C LEU A 152 -3.24 -3.28 24.66
N ALA A 153 -3.71 -2.10 25.08
CA ALA A 153 -4.00 -1.00 24.15
C ALA A 153 -2.73 -0.43 23.50
N VAL A 154 -1.65 -0.25 24.26
CA VAL A 154 -0.34 0.17 23.72
C VAL A 154 0.22 -0.88 22.77
N LEU A 155 0.19 -2.17 23.14
CA LEU A 155 0.63 -3.26 22.27
C LEU A 155 -0.18 -3.32 20.98
N GLY A 156 -1.51 -3.15 21.08
CA GLY A 156 -2.41 -3.04 19.94
C GLY A 156 -2.02 -1.91 18.99
N LYS A 157 -1.69 -0.73 19.54
CA LYS A 157 -1.22 0.42 18.74
C LYS A 157 0.13 0.17 18.08
N GLN A 158 1.10 -0.33 18.85
CA GLN A 158 2.43 -0.65 18.32
C GLN A 158 2.34 -1.65 17.17
N TRP A 159 1.50 -2.68 17.34
CA TRP A 159 1.24 -3.67 16.30
C TRP A 159 0.57 -3.05 15.07
N LEU A 160 -0.44 -2.18 15.25
CA LEU A 160 -1.12 -1.48 14.15
C LEU A 160 -0.15 -0.59 13.35
N MET A 161 0.78 0.07 14.03
CA MET A 161 1.85 0.85 13.40
C MET A 161 2.84 -0.05 12.62
N TYR A 162 3.25 -1.17 13.21
CA TYR A 162 4.13 -2.14 12.57
C TYR A 162 3.51 -2.76 11.31
N TYR A 163 2.21 -3.10 11.36
CA TYR A 163 1.47 -3.68 10.24
C TYR A 163 1.56 -2.80 8.99
N GLN A 164 1.52 -1.47 9.15
CA GLN A 164 1.63 -0.49 8.06
C GLN A 164 3.06 -0.27 7.57
N ALA A 165 4.03 -0.27 8.48
CA ALA A 165 5.43 -0.05 8.13
C ALA A 165 5.99 -1.16 7.21
N ALA A 166 5.46 -2.38 7.35
CA ALA A 166 5.97 -3.55 6.63
C ALA A 166 5.37 -3.74 5.22
N GLY A 167 4.72 -2.73 4.62
CA GLY A 167 4.07 -2.80 3.30
C GLY A 167 4.71 -1.94 2.20
N SER A 168 5.82 -1.26 2.46
CA SER A 168 6.37 -0.22 1.55
C SER A 168 7.38 -0.71 0.50
N GLY A 169 7.82 -1.97 0.54
CA GLY A 169 8.85 -2.51 -0.37
C GLY A 169 8.36 -3.69 -1.23
N GLY A 170 8.88 -3.80 -2.47
CA GLY A 170 8.68 -4.95 -3.35
C GLY A 170 7.67 -4.76 -4.50
N THR A 171 7.47 -5.81 -5.30
CA THR A 171 6.49 -5.81 -6.40
C THR A 171 5.04 -5.78 -5.86
N ILE A 172 4.07 -5.34 -6.68
CA ILE A 172 2.65 -5.25 -6.26
C ILE A 172 2.11 -6.62 -5.82
N GLU A 173 2.59 -7.69 -6.45
CA GLU A 173 2.17 -9.06 -6.15
C GLU A 173 2.75 -9.56 -4.82
N GLU A 174 4.05 -9.33 -4.57
CA GLU A 174 4.70 -9.70 -3.31
C GLU A 174 4.07 -8.98 -2.12
N ARG A 175 3.75 -7.69 -2.29
CA ARG A 175 3.04 -6.90 -1.27
C ARG A 175 1.67 -7.48 -0.96
N GLY A 176 0.90 -7.87 -1.98
CA GLY A 176 -0.41 -8.49 -1.81
C GLY A 176 -0.33 -9.82 -1.05
N LEU A 177 0.62 -10.70 -1.42
CA LEU A 177 0.83 -11.99 -0.75
C LEU A 177 1.32 -11.84 0.70
N GLN A 178 2.29 -10.95 0.93
CA GLN A 178 2.85 -10.72 2.26
C GLN A 178 1.78 -10.16 3.21
N ARG A 179 0.91 -9.29 2.70
CA ARG A 179 -0.24 -8.77 3.45
C ARG A 179 -1.26 -9.86 3.74
N GLN A 180 -1.63 -10.69 2.76
CA GLN A 180 -2.57 -11.79 2.99
C GLN A 180 -2.07 -12.72 4.10
N ARG A 181 -0.78 -13.07 4.11
CA ARG A 181 -0.19 -13.87 5.19
C ARG A 181 -0.28 -13.20 6.56
N LYS A 182 -0.09 -11.88 6.63
CA LYS A 182 -0.27 -11.11 7.87
C LYS A 182 -1.74 -11.11 8.31
N PHE A 183 -2.66 -10.96 7.38
CA PHE A 183 -4.11 -11.00 7.62
C PHE A 183 -4.58 -12.39 8.10
N ASP A 184 -4.05 -13.46 7.51
CA ASP A 184 -4.32 -14.84 7.94
C ASP A 184 -3.74 -15.09 9.35
N GLY A 185 -2.57 -14.52 9.62
CA GLY A 185 -1.98 -14.50 10.97
C GLY A 185 -2.87 -13.78 11.97
N LEU A 186 -3.46 -12.65 11.58
CA LEU A 186 -4.41 -11.82 12.35
C LEU A 186 -5.65 -12.61 12.75
N HIS A 187 -6.24 -13.34 11.79
CA HIS A 187 -7.39 -14.21 12.00
C HIS A 187 -7.05 -15.37 12.95
N LYS A 188 -5.87 -15.99 12.76
CA LYS A 188 -5.40 -17.07 13.64
C LYS A 188 -5.13 -16.58 15.06
N TRP A 189 -4.62 -15.37 15.20
CA TRP A 189 -4.32 -14.75 16.50
C TRP A 189 -5.56 -14.18 17.21
N LYS A 190 -6.74 -14.20 16.55
CA LYS A 190 -8.00 -13.65 17.05
C LYS A 190 -7.85 -12.22 17.59
N PHE A 191 -7.09 -11.39 16.91
CA PHE A 191 -6.89 -9.99 17.29
C PHE A 191 -8.23 -9.23 17.42
N ASP A 192 -9.18 -9.53 16.53
CA ASP A 192 -10.54 -9.01 16.59
C ASP A 192 -11.23 -9.33 17.95
N THR A 193 -11.05 -10.55 18.46
CA THR A 193 -11.54 -10.94 19.79
C THR A 193 -10.84 -10.15 20.89
N VAL A 194 -9.51 -9.97 20.82
CA VAL A 194 -8.75 -9.19 21.81
C VAL A 194 -9.27 -7.75 21.85
N MET A 195 -9.47 -7.13 20.69
CA MET A 195 -9.96 -5.75 20.58
C MET A 195 -11.40 -5.62 21.09
N GLN A 196 -12.28 -6.57 20.80
CA GLN A 196 -13.64 -6.60 21.34
C GLN A 196 -13.67 -6.82 22.86
N THR A 197 -12.69 -7.52 23.43
CA THR A 197 -12.58 -7.71 24.88
C THR A 197 -12.01 -6.51 25.62
N LEU A 198 -11.32 -5.58 24.96
CA LEU A 198 -10.73 -4.40 25.62
C LEU A 198 -11.79 -3.51 26.29
N PRO A 199 -12.87 -3.07 25.62
CA PRO A 199 -13.94 -2.31 26.26
C PRO A 199 -14.63 -3.09 27.38
N LEU A 200 -14.76 -4.42 27.24
CA LEU A 200 -15.39 -5.26 28.25
C LEU A 200 -14.54 -5.36 29.52
N LEU A 201 -13.22 -5.52 29.39
CA LEU A 201 -12.31 -5.49 30.54
C LEU A 201 -12.31 -4.11 31.22
N LEU A 202 -12.38 -3.03 30.43
CA LEU A 202 -12.46 -1.67 30.97
C LEU A 202 -13.78 -1.44 31.74
N GLN A 203 -14.89 -1.94 31.20
CA GLN A 203 -16.19 -1.92 31.90
C GLN A 203 -16.17 -2.77 33.18
N LEU A 204 -15.51 -3.92 33.15
CA LEU A 204 -15.32 -4.75 34.35
C LEU A 204 -14.52 -4.01 35.42
N ALA A 205 -13.45 -3.30 35.05
CA ALA A 205 -12.68 -2.48 35.96
C ALA A 205 -13.53 -1.35 36.57
N LEU A 206 -14.37 -0.69 35.76
CA LEU A 206 -15.33 0.32 36.23
C LEU A 206 -16.37 -0.24 37.19
N LEU A 207 -16.87 -1.46 36.93
CA LEU A 207 -17.81 -2.16 37.79
C LEU A 207 -17.16 -2.48 39.15
N LEU A 208 -15.96 -3.06 39.13
CA LEU A 208 -15.19 -3.37 40.34
C LEU A 208 -14.90 -2.12 41.16
N PHE A 209 -14.50 -1.03 40.52
CA PHE A 209 -14.30 0.27 41.16
C PHE A 209 -15.58 0.80 41.81
N SER A 210 -16.71 0.66 41.12
CA SER A 210 -18.00 1.09 41.66
C SER A 210 -18.43 0.28 42.89
N ILE A 211 -18.20 -1.04 42.88
CA ILE A 211 -18.43 -1.89 44.06
C ILE A 211 -17.51 -1.47 45.20
N ALA A 212 -16.22 -1.26 44.93
CA ALA A 212 -15.25 -0.83 45.93
C ALA A 212 -15.67 0.50 46.59
N LEU A 213 -16.07 1.47 45.77
CA LEU A 213 -16.57 2.77 46.23
C LEU A 213 -17.86 2.62 47.06
N SER A 214 -18.77 1.73 46.65
CA SER A 214 -20.01 1.47 47.40
C SER A 214 -19.73 0.90 48.79
N VAL A 215 -18.82 -0.08 48.90
CA VAL A 215 -18.41 -0.68 50.18
C VAL A 215 -17.77 0.38 51.08
N TYR A 216 -16.89 1.21 50.52
CA TYR A 216 -16.26 2.32 51.24
C TYR A 216 -17.29 3.37 51.70
N LEU A 217 -18.21 3.78 50.84
CA LEU A 217 -19.25 4.74 51.20
C LEU A 217 -20.20 4.19 52.26
N TRP A 218 -20.42 2.89 52.31
CA TRP A 218 -21.23 2.28 53.37
C TRP A 218 -20.63 2.46 54.76
N THR A 219 -19.30 2.58 54.88
CA THR A 219 -18.63 2.80 56.17
C THR A 219 -18.57 4.27 56.55
N VAL A 220 -18.64 5.18 55.57
CA VAL A 220 -18.57 6.62 55.81
C VAL A 220 -19.97 7.25 55.91
N ASN A 221 -20.85 7.01 54.94
CA ASN A 221 -22.19 7.60 54.83
C ASN A 221 -23.16 6.73 54.01
N ILE A 222 -24.07 6.03 54.70
CA ILE A 222 -25.09 5.15 54.10
C ILE A 222 -25.97 5.85 53.03
N PRO A 223 -26.43 7.10 53.19
CA PRO A 223 -27.29 7.75 52.18
C PRO A 223 -26.59 7.90 50.82
N ILE A 224 -25.29 8.23 50.83
CA ILE A 224 -24.48 8.43 49.61
C ILE A 224 -24.28 7.08 48.92
N ALA A 225 -24.08 6.00 49.68
CA ALA A 225 -23.91 4.65 49.13
C ALA A 225 -25.15 4.18 48.34
N ILE A 226 -26.36 4.50 48.82
CA ILE A 226 -27.62 4.14 48.13
C ILE A 226 -27.75 4.88 46.79
N ILE A 227 -27.39 6.18 46.76
CA ILE A 227 -27.40 6.97 45.52
C ILE A 227 -26.41 6.38 44.50
N VAL A 228 -25.19 6.03 44.92
CA VAL A 228 -24.19 5.43 44.03
C VAL A 228 -24.65 4.07 43.50
N LEU A 229 -25.23 3.21 44.33
CA LEU A 229 -25.73 1.89 43.89
C LEU A 229 -26.88 1.98 42.88
N THR A 230 -27.83 2.90 43.09
CA THR A 230 -28.95 3.09 42.16
C THR A 230 -28.47 3.62 40.81
N PHE A 231 -27.48 4.52 40.82
CA PHE A 231 -26.83 5.01 39.60
C PHE A 231 -26.07 3.89 38.85
N THR A 232 -25.27 3.08 39.54
CA THR A 232 -24.55 1.96 38.92
C THR A 232 -25.49 0.89 38.36
N SER A 233 -26.58 0.60 39.08
CA SER A 233 -27.58 -0.40 38.66
C SER A 233 -28.33 0.04 37.39
N THR A 234 -28.68 1.33 37.29
CA THR A 234 -29.36 1.87 36.11
C THR A 234 -28.47 1.87 34.86
N LEU A 235 -27.15 2.05 35.02
CA LEU A 235 -26.18 1.96 33.92
C LEU A 235 -26.07 0.54 33.32
N HIS A 236 -26.05 -0.51 34.14
CA HIS A 236 -25.99 -1.90 33.66
C HIS A 236 -27.31 -2.42 33.09
N PHE A 237 -28.44 -1.92 33.59
CA PHE A 237 -29.77 -2.42 33.21
C PHE A 237 -30.22 -1.95 31.82
N LYS A 238 -29.82 -0.75 31.40
CA LYS A 238 -30.26 -0.14 30.13
C LYS A 238 -29.85 -0.90 28.85
N PRO A 239 -28.61 -1.42 28.68
CA PRO A 239 -28.26 -2.22 27.51
C PRO A 239 -29.03 -3.54 27.43
N HIS A 240 -29.37 -4.15 28.58
CA HIS A 240 -30.16 -5.39 28.62
C HIS A 240 -31.61 -5.16 28.18
N LEU A 241 -32.19 -4.00 28.50
CA LEU A 241 -33.54 -3.62 28.07
C LEU A 241 -33.63 -3.31 26.57
N LEU A 242 -32.60 -2.71 25.97
CA LEU A 242 -32.59 -2.39 24.53
C LEU A 242 -32.52 -3.65 23.67
N HIS A 243 -31.86 -4.71 24.15
CA HIS A 243 -31.88 -6.02 23.50
C HIS A 243 -33.26 -6.69 23.56
N PHE A 244 -34.05 -6.45 24.61
CA PHE A 244 -35.42 -6.96 24.72
C PHE A 244 -36.47 -6.10 24.02
N SER A 245 -36.20 -4.81 23.81
CA SER A 245 -37.12 -3.90 23.12
C SER A 245 -37.00 -3.97 21.59
N ASN A 246 -35.88 -4.49 21.06
CA ASN A 246 -35.64 -4.65 19.62
C ASN A 246 -35.83 -6.10 19.13
N ALA A 247 -36.31 -7.01 20.00
CA ALA A 247 -36.70 -8.38 19.69
C ALA A 247 -38.21 -8.53 19.75
#